data_AF-R9JBZ3-F1
#
_entry.id   AF-R9JBZ3-F1
#
_cell.length_a   1.000
_cell.length_b   1.000
_cell.length_c   1.000
_cell.angle_alpha   90.00
_cell.angle_beta   90.00
_cell.angle_gamma   90.00
#
_symmetry.space_group_name_H-M   'P 1'
#
loop_
_entity.id
_entity.type
_entity.pdbx_description
1 polymer ?
#
loop_
_entity_poly.entity_id
_entity_poly.type
_entity_poly.pdbx_seq_one_letter_code
_entity_poly.pdbx_strand_id
1 'polypeptide(L)'
;MKRLKRLFQEKIILSFVMFLLLCVVLFSATTAWYSANNTAVMSGMEIGAGGIGGLKVAIEPGGPDIMMLPEVNEDGIPVIPVKLTDLNNVKEQMIAPGSYGPMTFYITSLGETVTGYSIKVRLSYREEEGAGDKLSPEQREKIKELMERHISVYTEMETVSSENGQGRWGKFSDPLEYYTAADAEDGTAATGELVFNTEVKAEIYWVWNYEYSDIPGNENLPEEELQEKIREYDEEDTMLGNYIDHIWFDVYITGQTTEEE
;
A
#
# COMPACT_ATOMS: atom_id res chain seq x y z
N MET A 1 50.05 -42.18 45.38
CA MET A 1 49.30 -42.40 44.12
C MET A 1 47.79 -42.14 44.22
N LYS A 2 47.05 -42.60 45.26
CA LYS A 2 45.58 -42.37 45.36
C LYS A 2 45.16 -40.89 45.46
N ARG A 3 45.91 -40.04 46.19
CA ARG A 3 45.62 -38.59 46.30
C ARG A 3 45.83 -37.81 44.99
N LEU A 4 46.86 -38.15 44.21
CA LEU A 4 47.11 -37.53 42.91
C LEU A 4 46.02 -37.88 41.88
N LYS A 5 45.53 -39.14 41.86
CA LYS A 5 44.38 -39.53 41.02
C LYS A 5 43.10 -38.76 41.38
N ARG A 6 42.85 -38.54 42.68
CA ARG A 6 41.68 -37.79 43.16
C ARG A 6 41.74 -36.32 42.75
N LEU A 7 42.89 -35.67 42.89
CA LEU A 7 43.12 -34.30 42.42
C LEU A 7 43.02 -34.17 40.90
N PHE A 8 43.46 -35.18 40.15
CA PHE A 8 43.32 -35.21 38.69
C PHE A 8 41.85 -35.39 38.27
N GLN A 9 41.10 -36.25 38.95
CA GLN A 9 39.66 -36.41 38.72
C GLN A 9 38.88 -35.14 39.08
N GLU A 10 39.20 -34.49 40.20
CA GLU A 10 38.59 -33.22 40.60
C GLU A 10 38.87 -32.11 39.57
N LYS A 11 40.09 -32.03 39.03
CA LYS A 11 40.42 -31.10 37.94
C LYS A 11 39.69 -31.41 36.63
N ILE A 12 39.56 -32.69 36.27
CA ILE A 12 38.81 -33.11 35.07
C ILE A 12 37.32 -32.80 35.22
N ILE A 13 36.74 -33.10 36.38
CA ILE A 13 35.33 -32.80 36.69
C ILE A 13 35.10 -31.28 36.68
N LEU A 14 35.98 -30.50 37.32
CA LEU A 14 35.88 -29.04 37.33
C LEU A 14 35.97 -28.45 35.92
N SER A 15 36.88 -28.96 35.08
CA SER A 15 37.01 -28.56 33.67
C SER A 15 35.76 -28.89 32.86
N PHE A 16 35.16 -30.06 33.09
CA PHE A 16 33.94 -30.49 32.40
C PHE A 16 32.71 -29.66 32.82
N VAL A 17 32.60 -29.33 34.10
CA VAL A 17 31.54 -28.46 34.63
C VAL A 17 31.70 -27.03 34.10
N MET A 18 32.92 -26.50 34.05
CA MET A 18 33.18 -25.20 33.43
C MET A 18 32.85 -25.19 31.94
N PHE A 19 33.16 -26.27 31.22
CA PHE A 19 32.81 -26.39 29.79
C PHE A 19 31.29 -26.37 29.59
N LEU A 20 30.53 -27.11 30.40
CA LEU A 20 29.06 -27.09 30.35
C LEU A 20 28.49 -25.71 30.68
N LEU A 21 29.01 -25.03 31.70
CA LEU A 21 28.61 -23.66 32.03
C LEU A 21 28.94 -22.69 30.89
N LEU A 22 30.10 -22.84 30.24
CA LEU A 22 30.47 -22.03 29.09
C LEU A 22 29.54 -22.28 27.90
N CYS A 23 29.15 -23.53 27.63
CA CYS A 23 28.14 -23.84 26.62
C CYS A 23 26.79 -23.19 26.97
N VAL A 24 26.33 -23.26 28.22
CA VAL A 24 25.07 -22.62 28.65
C VAL A 24 25.16 -21.10 28.49
N VAL A 25 26.28 -20.47 28.85
CA VAL A 25 26.51 -19.03 28.67
C VAL A 25 26.60 -18.67 27.19
N LEU A 26 27.20 -19.50 26.34
CA LEU A 26 27.23 -19.28 24.89
C LEU A 26 25.85 -19.44 24.28
N PHE A 27 25.05 -20.42 24.70
CA PHE A 27 23.67 -20.58 24.23
C PHE A 27 22.78 -19.44 24.71
N SER A 28 22.90 -19.02 25.97
CA SER A 28 22.14 -17.88 26.49
C SER A 28 22.59 -16.56 25.87
N ALA A 29 23.88 -16.36 25.63
CA ALA A 29 24.39 -15.19 24.92
C ALA A 29 24.00 -15.21 23.44
N THR A 30 24.01 -16.36 22.77
CA THR A 30 23.59 -16.48 21.37
C THR A 30 22.08 -16.28 21.23
N THR A 31 21.27 -16.81 22.15
CA THR A 31 19.82 -16.60 22.16
C THR A 31 19.45 -15.18 22.57
N ALA A 32 20.15 -14.58 23.54
CA ALA A 32 20.01 -13.17 23.87
C ALA A 32 20.51 -12.27 22.75
N TRP A 33 21.56 -12.65 22.02
CA TRP A 33 22.03 -11.93 20.84
C TRP A 33 21.06 -12.09 19.67
N TYR A 34 20.43 -13.26 19.46
CA TYR A 34 19.36 -13.42 18.47
C TYR A 34 18.09 -12.66 18.85
N SER A 35 17.70 -12.66 20.13
CA SER A 35 16.58 -11.88 20.65
C SER A 35 16.86 -10.39 20.57
N ALA A 36 18.07 -9.96 20.94
CA ALA A 36 18.52 -8.58 20.88
C ALA A 36 18.78 -8.13 19.45
N ASN A 37 19.22 -8.99 18.52
CA ASN A 37 19.31 -8.66 17.10
C ASN A 37 17.93 -8.67 16.45
N ASN A 38 16.97 -9.51 16.87
CA ASN A 38 15.59 -9.32 16.41
C ASN A 38 15.00 -7.97 16.87
N THR A 39 15.54 -7.35 17.93
CA THR A 39 15.18 -5.99 18.37
C THR A 39 16.14 -4.89 17.89
N ALA A 40 17.38 -5.22 17.49
CA ALA A 40 18.43 -4.28 17.08
C ALA A 40 18.80 -4.38 15.58
N VAL A 41 18.09 -5.21 14.80
CA VAL A 41 18.16 -5.24 13.32
C VAL A 41 17.19 -4.21 12.69
N MET A 42 16.67 -3.26 13.48
CA MET A 42 16.02 -2.04 12.97
C MET A 42 17.00 -0.88 12.68
N SER A 43 18.31 -1.04 12.89
CA SER A 43 19.26 0.04 12.63
C SER A 43 20.64 -0.48 12.21
N GLY A 44 20.83 -0.78 10.92
CA GLY A 44 22.18 -0.76 10.33
C GLY A 44 22.73 -2.04 9.70
N MET A 45 21.92 -3.03 9.34
CA MET A 45 22.30 -4.04 8.35
C MET A 45 21.36 -3.91 7.15
N GLU A 46 21.93 -3.76 5.96
CA GLU A 46 21.23 -3.86 4.67
C GLU A 46 20.40 -5.15 4.64
N ILE A 47 19.11 -5.04 4.94
CA ILE A 47 18.15 -6.10 4.70
C ILE A 47 17.78 -6.02 3.23
N GLY A 48 18.53 -6.75 2.41
CA GLY A 48 18.07 -7.27 1.12
C GLY A 48 17.01 -8.35 1.29
N ALA A 49 15.94 -8.06 2.06
CA ALA A 49 14.69 -8.79 2.10
C ALA A 49 13.58 -7.74 1.95
N GLY A 50 13.28 -7.44 0.69
CA GLY A 50 12.32 -6.43 0.28
C GLY A 50 10.93 -6.73 0.82
N GLY A 51 10.39 -5.77 1.55
CA GLY A 51 9.07 -5.82 2.18
C GLY A 51 8.98 -4.65 3.13
N ILE A 52 8.49 -3.52 2.65
CA ILE A 52 8.31 -2.31 3.46
C ILE A 52 7.46 -2.68 4.68
N GLY A 53 8.05 -2.65 5.88
CA GLY A 53 7.35 -2.92 7.14
C GLY A 53 7.03 -4.39 7.44
N GLY A 54 7.75 -5.37 6.88
CA GLY A 54 7.57 -6.79 7.28
C GLY A 54 6.27 -7.42 6.77
N LEU A 55 5.80 -6.96 5.62
CA LEU A 55 4.63 -7.50 4.93
C LEU A 55 5.04 -8.27 3.68
N LYS A 56 4.26 -9.30 3.36
CA LYS A 56 4.14 -9.85 2.01
C LYS A 56 2.87 -9.27 1.38
N VAL A 57 2.94 -8.80 0.14
CA VAL A 57 1.78 -8.31 -0.61
C VAL A 57 1.64 -9.09 -1.91
N ALA A 58 0.43 -9.51 -2.25
CA ALA A 58 0.12 -10.11 -3.54
C ALA A 58 -1.14 -9.45 -4.16
N ILE A 59 -1.28 -9.52 -5.49
CA ILE A 59 -2.48 -9.06 -6.22
C ILE A 59 -3.50 -10.18 -6.45
N GLU A 60 -3.13 -11.42 -6.17
CA GLU A 60 -3.98 -12.61 -6.24
C GLU A 60 -3.82 -13.46 -4.97
N PRO A 61 -4.85 -14.25 -4.57
CA PRO A 61 -4.79 -15.06 -3.36
C PRO A 61 -3.61 -16.05 -3.40
N GLY A 62 -2.78 -16.06 -2.37
CA GLY A 62 -1.59 -16.91 -2.30
C GLY A 62 -0.51 -16.61 -3.35
N GLY A 63 -0.61 -15.47 -4.05
CA GLY A 63 0.32 -15.06 -5.09
C GLY A 63 1.75 -14.81 -4.60
N PRO A 64 2.69 -14.57 -5.53
CA PRO A 64 4.05 -14.16 -5.19
C PRO A 64 4.05 -12.79 -4.50
N ASP A 65 5.06 -12.55 -3.68
CA ASP A 65 5.25 -11.26 -3.04
C ASP A 65 5.71 -10.22 -4.07
N ILE A 66 4.85 -9.25 -4.37
CA ILE A 66 5.14 -8.19 -5.34
C ILE A 66 6.13 -7.16 -4.79
N MET A 67 6.36 -7.16 -3.47
CA MET A 67 7.38 -6.30 -2.82
C MET A 67 8.82 -6.79 -3.05
N MET A 68 9.01 -7.94 -3.72
CA MET A 68 10.34 -8.47 -4.06
C MET A 68 11.01 -7.76 -5.24
N LEU A 69 10.27 -6.97 -6.02
CA LEU A 69 10.77 -6.16 -7.14
C LEU A 69 10.09 -4.78 -7.14
N PRO A 70 10.26 -3.97 -6.08
CA PRO A 70 9.55 -2.71 -6.02
C PRO A 70 10.07 -1.76 -7.11
N GLU A 71 9.16 -1.24 -7.92
CA GLU A 71 9.46 -0.04 -8.72
C GLU A 71 9.57 1.13 -7.76
N VAL A 72 10.54 2.02 -8.01
CA VAL A 72 10.58 3.30 -7.30
C VAL A 72 9.94 4.36 -8.17
N ASN A 73 9.14 5.22 -7.56
CA ASN A 73 8.62 6.40 -8.25
C ASN A 73 9.73 7.45 -8.46
N GLU A 74 9.39 8.59 -9.09
CA GLU A 74 10.34 9.70 -9.36
C GLU A 74 11.06 10.22 -8.10
N ASP A 75 10.45 10.01 -6.93
CA ASP A 75 10.94 10.45 -5.63
C ASP A 75 11.71 9.35 -4.87
N GLY A 76 11.88 8.17 -5.46
CA GLY A 76 12.61 7.06 -4.87
C GLY A 76 11.80 6.19 -3.90
N ILE A 77 10.49 6.39 -3.77
CA ILE A 77 9.62 5.59 -2.91
C ILE A 77 9.32 4.26 -3.60
N PRO A 78 9.49 3.11 -2.93
CA PRO A 78 9.06 1.83 -3.47
C PRO A 78 7.53 1.77 -3.52
N VAL A 79 6.96 1.61 -4.71
CA VAL A 79 5.51 1.64 -4.97
C VAL A 79 5.09 0.45 -5.82
N ILE A 80 3.80 0.12 -5.75
CA ILE A 80 3.14 -0.81 -6.66
C ILE A 80 2.43 0.03 -7.72
N PRO A 81 2.92 0.07 -8.98
CA PRO A 81 2.24 0.78 -10.05
C PRO A 81 1.02 -0.03 -10.51
N VAL A 82 -0.16 0.57 -10.44
CA VAL A 82 -1.40 -0.02 -10.92
C VAL A 82 -1.87 0.76 -12.14
N LYS A 83 -1.84 0.13 -13.32
CA LYS A 83 -2.44 0.68 -14.54
C LYS A 83 -3.92 0.36 -14.54
N LEU A 84 -4.77 1.38 -14.64
CA LEU A 84 -6.23 1.17 -14.57
C LEU A 84 -6.79 0.30 -15.71
N THR A 85 -6.16 0.32 -16.89
CA THR A 85 -6.58 -0.54 -18.02
C THR A 85 -6.35 -2.03 -17.76
N ASP A 86 -5.47 -2.37 -16.82
CA ASP A 86 -5.13 -3.75 -16.51
C ASP A 86 -6.10 -4.36 -15.49
N LEU A 87 -6.97 -3.53 -14.89
CA LEU A 87 -8.03 -3.97 -13.99
C LEU A 87 -9.23 -4.47 -14.81
N ASN A 88 -9.62 -5.73 -14.54
CA ASN A 88 -10.75 -6.40 -15.19
C ASN A 88 -12.03 -5.55 -15.10
N ASN A 89 -12.54 -5.12 -16.26
CA ASN A 89 -13.83 -4.46 -16.56
C ASN A 89 -13.74 -3.13 -17.33
N VAL A 90 -12.54 -2.60 -17.60
CA VAL A 90 -12.39 -1.54 -18.60
C VAL A 90 -12.35 -2.19 -19.99
N LYS A 91 -13.52 -2.44 -20.60
CA LYS A 91 -13.59 -2.94 -21.99
C LYS A 91 -12.80 -1.99 -22.90
N GLU A 92 -11.79 -2.51 -23.56
CA GLU A 92 -11.10 -1.95 -24.73
C GLU A 92 -11.03 -0.40 -24.78
N GLN A 93 -10.00 0.14 -24.13
CA GLN A 93 -9.31 1.39 -24.45
C GLN A 93 -9.98 2.75 -24.17
N MET A 94 -11.10 2.85 -23.44
CA MET A 94 -11.55 4.17 -22.95
C MET A 94 -12.08 4.08 -21.52
N ILE A 95 -11.31 4.59 -20.56
CA ILE A 95 -11.83 4.92 -19.23
C ILE A 95 -12.70 6.18 -19.40
N ALA A 96 -13.90 6.17 -18.86
CA ALA A 96 -14.85 7.27 -18.98
C ALA A 96 -15.41 7.67 -17.59
N PRO A 97 -15.94 8.89 -17.45
CA PRO A 97 -16.68 9.28 -16.24
C PRO A 97 -17.74 8.25 -15.85
N GLY A 98 -17.86 7.96 -14.56
CA GLY A 98 -18.69 6.89 -13.99
C GLY A 98 -18.03 5.51 -13.96
N SER A 99 -16.79 5.37 -14.47
CA SER A 99 -16.03 4.13 -14.33
C SER A 99 -15.46 4.00 -12.92
N TYR A 100 -15.51 2.79 -12.37
CA TYR A 100 -14.92 2.48 -11.08
C TYR A 100 -14.46 1.03 -11.02
N GLY A 101 -13.56 0.72 -10.09
CA GLY A 101 -13.10 -0.64 -9.88
C GLY A 101 -12.35 -0.84 -8.56
N PRO A 102 -12.28 -2.08 -8.06
CA PRO A 102 -11.47 -2.41 -6.90
C PRO A 102 -9.98 -2.47 -7.28
N MET A 103 -9.13 -1.98 -6.38
CA MET A 103 -7.73 -2.40 -6.28
C MET A 103 -7.64 -3.35 -5.08
N THR A 104 -7.41 -4.63 -5.36
CA THR A 104 -7.38 -5.70 -4.36
C THR A 104 -5.94 -6.10 -4.05
N PHE A 105 -5.61 -6.15 -2.77
CA PHE A 105 -4.32 -6.60 -2.26
C PHE A 105 -4.53 -7.74 -1.25
N TYR A 106 -3.64 -8.71 -1.26
CA TYR A 106 -3.58 -9.82 -0.33
C TYR A 106 -2.35 -9.62 0.54
N ILE A 107 -2.57 -9.16 1.76
CA ILE A 107 -1.51 -8.73 2.67
C ILE A 107 -1.32 -9.80 3.75
N THR A 108 -0.09 -10.27 3.91
CA THR A 108 0.29 -11.23 4.96
C THR A 108 1.36 -10.61 5.83
N SER A 109 1.13 -10.60 7.14
CA SER A 109 2.15 -10.20 8.11
C SER A 109 3.25 -11.27 8.21
N LEU A 110 4.51 -10.87 8.03
CA LEU A 110 5.69 -11.75 8.12
C LEU A 110 6.33 -11.74 9.52
N GLY A 111 5.83 -10.91 10.45
CA GLY A 111 6.33 -10.82 11.82
C GLY A 111 5.22 -10.60 12.84
N GLU A 112 5.33 -11.23 14.01
CA GLU A 112 4.31 -11.15 15.07
C GLU A 112 4.08 -9.72 15.60
N THR A 113 5.05 -8.82 15.41
CA THR A 113 4.97 -7.41 15.81
C THR A 113 4.17 -6.54 14.83
N VAL A 114 3.90 -7.03 13.61
CA VAL A 114 3.14 -6.30 12.59
C VAL A 114 1.68 -6.71 12.69
N THR A 115 0.88 -5.84 13.29
CA THR A 115 -0.52 -6.08 13.67
C THR A 115 -1.51 -5.37 12.75
N GLY A 116 -1.04 -4.55 11.81
CA GLY A 116 -1.90 -3.88 10.85
C GLY A 116 -1.16 -3.50 9.57
N TYR A 117 -1.91 -2.97 8.62
CA TYR A 117 -1.38 -2.40 7.39
C TYR A 117 -1.85 -0.95 7.21
N SER A 118 -1.11 -0.21 6.39
CA SER A 118 -1.47 1.11 5.89
C SER A 118 -1.25 1.14 4.37
N ILE A 119 -2.31 1.42 3.62
CA ILE A 119 -2.27 1.62 2.17
C ILE A 119 -2.48 3.10 1.88
N LYS A 120 -1.47 3.74 1.30
CA LYS A 120 -1.54 5.11 0.78
C LYS A 120 -1.44 5.07 -0.73
N VAL A 121 -2.08 6.03 -1.39
CA VAL A 121 -2.16 6.07 -2.84
C VAL A 121 -1.73 7.43 -3.34
N ARG A 122 -1.05 7.46 -4.48
CA ARG A 122 -0.81 8.67 -5.25
C ARG A 122 -1.21 8.42 -6.69
N LEU A 123 -1.90 9.41 -7.26
CA LEU A 123 -2.23 9.38 -8.67
C LEU A 123 -0.99 9.80 -9.49
N SER A 124 -0.60 8.99 -10.47
CA SER A 124 0.48 9.33 -11.39
C SER A 124 -0.01 9.30 -12.84
N TYR A 125 0.29 10.36 -13.58
CA TYR A 125 0.09 10.40 -15.03
C TYR A 125 1.40 9.99 -15.70
N ARG A 126 1.38 8.85 -16.41
CA ARG A 126 2.54 8.38 -17.18
C ARG A 126 2.14 8.34 -18.66
N GLU A 127 2.78 9.18 -19.47
CA GLU A 127 2.67 9.10 -20.93
C GLU A 127 3.38 7.82 -21.42
N GLU A 128 2.77 7.04 -22.32
CA GLU A 128 3.46 5.88 -22.92
C GLU A 128 4.62 6.32 -23.83
N GLU A 129 5.73 5.61 -23.76
CA GLU A 129 6.90 5.84 -24.63
C GLU A 129 6.49 5.77 -26.11
N GLY A 130 6.68 6.88 -26.83
CA GLY A 130 6.34 7.00 -28.26
C GLY A 130 5.13 7.88 -28.57
N ALA A 131 4.39 8.32 -27.54
CA ALA A 131 3.51 9.49 -27.64
C ALA A 131 4.40 10.74 -27.68
N GLY A 132 5.02 11.03 -28.84
CA GLY A 132 5.92 12.20 -28.97
C GLY A 132 5.30 13.47 -28.40
N ASP A 133 6.10 14.33 -27.74
CA ASP A 133 5.67 15.52 -26.97
C ASP A 133 4.44 16.25 -27.56
N LYS A 134 3.24 15.79 -27.20
CA LYS A 134 1.97 16.35 -27.69
C LYS A 134 1.48 17.46 -26.77
N LEU A 135 1.92 17.46 -25.51
CA LEU A 135 1.44 18.33 -24.45
C LEU A 135 2.56 19.23 -23.96
N SER A 136 2.26 20.51 -23.83
CA SER A 136 3.14 21.44 -23.12
C SER A 136 3.19 21.11 -21.62
N PRO A 137 4.25 21.50 -20.89
CA PRO A 137 4.33 21.30 -19.44
C PRO A 137 3.12 21.87 -18.68
N GLU A 138 2.60 23.02 -19.12
CA GLU A 138 1.40 23.63 -18.53
C GLU A 138 0.14 22.76 -18.72
N GLN A 139 0.00 22.12 -19.88
CA GLN A 139 -1.11 21.20 -20.13
C GLN A 139 -0.98 19.93 -19.31
N ARG A 140 0.25 19.41 -19.13
CA ARG A 140 0.51 18.24 -18.30
C ARG A 140 0.13 18.49 -16.84
N GLU A 141 0.55 19.62 -16.29
CA GLU A 141 0.20 20.00 -14.92
C GLU A 141 -1.30 20.18 -14.75
N LYS A 142 -1.95 20.86 -15.71
CA LYS A 142 -3.42 21.02 -15.70
C LYS A 142 -4.15 19.67 -15.76
N ILE A 143 -3.69 18.74 -16.60
CA ILE A 143 -4.28 17.41 -16.68
C ILE A 143 -4.11 16.67 -15.35
N LYS A 144 -2.94 16.76 -14.73
CA LYS A 144 -2.68 16.17 -13.42
C LYS A 144 -3.62 16.73 -12.34
N GLU A 145 -3.75 18.04 -12.25
CA GLU A 145 -4.68 18.71 -11.31
C GLU A 145 -6.13 18.25 -11.52
N LEU A 146 -6.56 18.17 -12.79
CA LEU A 146 -7.90 17.71 -13.12
C LEU A 146 -8.10 16.24 -12.80
N MET A 147 -7.12 15.38 -13.08
CA MET A 147 -7.15 13.97 -12.72
C MET A 147 -7.33 13.77 -11.22
N GLU A 148 -6.59 14.50 -10.39
CA GLU A 148 -6.71 14.41 -8.93
C GLU A 148 -8.06 14.91 -8.41
N ARG A 149 -8.72 15.84 -9.11
CA ARG A 149 -10.06 16.36 -8.78
C ARG A 149 -11.20 15.45 -9.20
N HIS A 150 -11.04 14.72 -10.31
CA HIS A 150 -12.10 13.93 -10.94
C HIS A 150 -12.04 12.44 -10.58
N ILE A 151 -10.82 11.96 -10.29
CA ILE A 151 -10.55 10.57 -9.94
C ILE A 151 -10.19 10.51 -8.47
N SER A 152 -10.98 9.77 -7.72
CA SER A 152 -10.83 9.62 -6.27
C SER A 152 -10.69 8.15 -5.90
N VAL A 153 -10.08 7.91 -4.74
CA VAL A 153 -9.95 6.57 -4.17
C VAL A 153 -10.70 6.55 -2.84
N TYR A 154 -11.40 5.45 -2.58
CA TYR A 154 -12.26 5.26 -1.41
C TYR A 154 -11.93 3.93 -0.73
N THR A 155 -12.12 3.85 0.59
CA THR A 155 -11.91 2.58 1.31
C THR A 155 -13.15 1.70 1.35
N GLU A 156 -14.34 2.27 1.14
CA GLU A 156 -15.61 1.57 1.27
C GLU A 156 -16.46 1.70 -0.01
N MET A 157 -17.13 0.60 -0.38
CA MET A 157 -18.10 0.57 -1.47
C MET A 157 -19.32 -0.27 -1.08
N GLU A 158 -20.49 0.35 -1.08
CA GLU A 158 -21.78 -0.33 -0.98
C GLU A 158 -22.38 -0.54 -2.36
N THR A 159 -22.84 -1.76 -2.67
CA THR A 159 -23.60 -1.98 -3.91
C THR A 159 -25.05 -1.58 -3.70
N VAL A 160 -25.48 -0.53 -4.38
CA VAL A 160 -26.87 -0.08 -4.40
C VAL A 160 -27.56 -0.65 -5.64
N SER A 161 -28.74 -1.23 -5.44
CA SER A 161 -29.61 -1.68 -6.54
C SER A 161 -30.88 -0.86 -6.55
N SER A 162 -31.22 -0.26 -7.69
CA SER A 162 -32.53 0.37 -7.85
C SER A 162 -33.62 -0.70 -7.84
N GLU A 163 -34.63 -0.53 -6.97
CA GLU A 163 -35.83 -1.36 -6.94
C GLU A 163 -36.57 -1.37 -8.30
N ASN A 164 -36.34 -0.35 -9.13
CA ASN A 164 -36.98 -0.18 -10.44
C ASN A 164 -36.19 -0.84 -11.59
N GLY A 165 -35.17 -1.66 -11.29
CA GLY A 165 -34.40 -2.38 -12.32
C GLY A 165 -33.45 -1.52 -13.14
N GLN A 166 -33.17 -0.29 -12.70
CA GLN A 166 -32.30 0.69 -13.38
C GLN A 166 -30.80 0.37 -13.30
N GLY A 167 -30.43 -0.78 -12.71
CA GLY A 167 -29.04 -1.24 -12.60
C GLY A 167 -28.54 -1.34 -11.17
N ARG A 168 -27.28 -1.76 -11.06
CA ARG A 168 -26.50 -1.77 -9.82
C ARG A 168 -25.36 -0.77 -9.98
N TRP A 169 -25.13 0.06 -8.98
CA TRP A 169 -24.00 0.99 -8.93
C TRP A 169 -23.33 0.94 -7.55
N GLY A 170 -22.08 1.37 -7.50
CA GLY A 170 -21.34 1.55 -6.24
C GLY A 170 -21.69 2.89 -5.60
N LYS A 171 -21.96 2.88 -4.30
CA LYS A 171 -21.94 4.07 -3.45
C LYS A 171 -20.66 4.04 -2.63
N PHE A 172 -19.88 5.10 -2.69
CA PHE A 172 -18.54 5.15 -2.10
C PHE A 172 -18.51 6.05 -0.86
N SER A 173 -17.67 5.70 0.10
CA SER A 173 -17.42 6.52 1.30
C SER A 173 -15.95 6.43 1.72
N ASP A 174 -15.57 7.34 2.61
CA ASP A 174 -14.22 7.41 3.20
C ASP A 174 -13.14 7.63 2.11
N PRO A 175 -13.15 8.83 1.48
CA PRO A 175 -12.17 9.18 0.46
C PRO A 175 -10.76 9.22 1.03
N LEU A 176 -9.80 8.77 0.24
CA LEU A 176 -8.39 8.89 0.53
C LEU A 176 -7.81 10.17 -0.09
N GLU A 177 -7.18 10.98 0.73
CA GLU A 177 -6.28 12.04 0.28
C GLU A 177 -4.98 11.42 -0.26
N TYR A 178 -4.59 11.83 -1.47
CA TYR A 178 -3.35 11.39 -2.09
C TYR A 178 -2.14 11.89 -1.29
N TYR A 179 -1.13 11.04 -1.15
CA TYR A 179 0.15 11.46 -0.60
C TYR A 179 0.94 12.24 -1.66
N THR A 180 1.66 13.27 -1.22
CA THR A 180 2.52 14.10 -2.08
C THR A 180 3.97 14.11 -1.60
N ALA A 181 4.19 13.81 -0.32
CA ALA A 181 5.51 13.75 0.26
C ALA A 181 6.32 12.57 -0.29
N ALA A 182 7.63 12.79 -0.41
CA ALA A 182 8.58 11.81 -0.93
C ALA A 182 8.81 10.61 0.01
N ASP A 183 8.22 10.59 1.19
CA ASP A 183 8.24 9.46 2.13
C ASP A 183 6.83 8.94 2.45
N ALA A 184 5.82 9.46 1.74
CA ALA A 184 4.41 9.22 2.01
C ALA A 184 4.04 9.45 3.50
N GLU A 185 4.62 10.47 4.15
CA GLU A 185 4.21 10.87 5.52
C GLU A 185 2.82 11.52 5.54
N ASP A 186 2.43 12.20 4.45
CA ASP A 186 1.16 12.88 4.27
C ASP A 186 0.08 11.99 3.61
N GLY A 187 -1.09 12.56 3.37
CA GLY A 187 -2.26 11.84 2.87
C GLY A 187 -2.88 10.89 3.90
N THR A 188 -4.06 10.40 3.58
CA THR A 188 -4.78 9.44 4.43
C THR A 188 -4.47 8.02 4.01
N ALA A 189 -4.51 7.08 4.95
CA ALA A 189 -4.28 5.68 4.69
C ALA A 189 -5.54 4.84 4.88
N ALA A 190 -5.77 3.89 3.98
CA ALA A 190 -6.64 2.77 4.26
C ALA A 190 -5.91 1.83 5.22
N THR A 191 -6.52 1.55 6.37
CA THR A 191 -5.90 0.72 7.41
C THR A 191 -6.73 -0.50 7.70
N GLY A 192 -6.10 -1.53 8.22
CA GLY A 192 -6.78 -2.75 8.63
C GLY A 192 -5.89 -3.61 9.52
N GLU A 193 -6.53 -4.49 10.29
CA GLU A 193 -5.83 -5.39 11.20
C GLU A 193 -5.23 -6.57 10.44
N LEU A 194 -4.07 -7.02 10.91
CA LEU A 194 -3.39 -8.21 10.43
C LEU A 194 -3.22 -9.21 11.57
N VAL A 195 -3.34 -10.48 11.21
CA VAL A 195 -2.94 -11.60 12.07
C VAL A 195 -1.66 -12.19 11.48
N PHE A 196 -0.68 -12.46 12.33
CA PHE A 196 0.59 -13.04 11.93
C PHE A 196 0.39 -14.26 11.02
N ASN A 197 1.11 -14.26 9.89
CA ASN A 197 1.11 -15.33 8.89
C ASN A 197 -0.29 -15.71 8.36
N THR A 198 -1.24 -14.79 8.43
CA THR A 198 -2.58 -14.93 7.86
C THR A 198 -2.73 -13.93 6.72
N GLU A 199 -3.18 -14.41 5.57
CA GLU A 199 -3.45 -13.56 4.41
C GLU A 199 -4.81 -12.87 4.60
N VAL A 200 -4.80 -11.54 4.53
CA VAL A 200 -5.98 -10.68 4.62
C VAL A 200 -6.20 -10.01 3.27
N LYS A 201 -7.45 -10.03 2.81
CA LYS A 201 -7.86 -9.31 1.61
C LYS A 201 -8.14 -7.85 1.98
N ALA A 202 -7.35 -6.92 1.46
CA ALA A 202 -7.56 -5.49 1.56
C ALA A 202 -8.04 -4.96 0.21
N GLU A 203 -9.12 -4.16 0.21
CA GLU A 203 -9.67 -3.56 -1.01
C GLU A 203 -9.84 -2.06 -0.80
N ILE A 204 -9.45 -1.32 -1.82
CA ILE A 204 -9.76 0.10 -2.00
C ILE A 204 -10.38 0.27 -3.38
N TYR A 205 -11.12 1.33 -3.62
CA TYR A 205 -11.91 1.51 -4.84
C TYR A 205 -11.51 2.82 -5.50
N TRP A 206 -11.07 2.75 -6.75
CA TRP A 206 -10.92 3.95 -7.56
C TRP A 206 -12.24 4.26 -8.26
N VAL A 207 -12.54 5.53 -8.41
CA VAL A 207 -13.76 6.02 -9.05
C VAL A 207 -13.41 7.27 -9.86
N TRP A 208 -13.81 7.27 -11.12
CA TRP A 208 -13.97 8.49 -11.88
C TRP A 208 -15.42 8.92 -11.70
N ASN A 209 -15.67 9.94 -10.88
CA ASN A 209 -17.04 10.38 -10.58
C ASN A 209 -17.70 10.93 -11.84
N TYR A 210 -18.97 10.57 -12.07
CA TYR A 210 -19.69 10.96 -13.29
C TYR A 210 -20.14 12.41 -13.25
N GLU A 211 -20.64 12.86 -12.10
CA GLU A 211 -20.99 14.26 -11.86
C GLU A 211 -20.33 14.79 -10.58
N TYR A 212 -20.18 16.11 -10.49
CA TYR A 212 -19.68 16.79 -9.29
C TYR A 212 -20.46 16.43 -8.01
N SER A 213 -21.77 16.21 -8.16
CA SER A 213 -22.72 15.81 -7.10
C SER A 213 -22.49 14.40 -6.59
N ASP A 214 -21.87 13.51 -7.38
CA ASP A 214 -21.59 12.13 -6.98
C ASP A 214 -20.44 12.05 -5.96
N ILE A 215 -19.61 13.10 -5.91
CA ILE A 215 -18.50 13.19 -4.95
C ILE A 215 -19.08 13.36 -3.54
N PRO A 216 -18.80 12.44 -2.61
CA PRO A 216 -19.32 12.52 -1.24
C PRO A 216 -19.01 13.87 -0.60
N GLY A 217 -20.06 14.58 -0.17
CA GLY A 217 -19.94 15.89 0.49
C GLY A 217 -20.23 17.11 -0.39
N ASN A 218 -20.33 16.96 -1.72
CA ASN A 218 -20.54 18.08 -2.65
C ASN A 218 -22.03 18.40 -2.94
N GLU A 219 -22.94 17.58 -2.42
CA GLU A 219 -24.39 17.64 -2.65
C GLU A 219 -25.12 18.82 -1.96
N ASN A 220 -24.44 19.56 -1.08
CA ASN A 220 -25.07 20.57 -0.20
C ASN A 220 -24.90 22.03 -0.65
N LEU A 221 -24.58 22.28 -1.92
CA LEU A 221 -24.47 23.63 -2.46
C LEU A 221 -25.84 24.23 -2.85
N PRO A 222 -25.98 25.57 -2.86
CA PRO A 222 -27.14 26.23 -3.46
C PRO A 222 -27.37 25.78 -4.90
N GLU A 223 -28.62 25.62 -5.33
CA GLU A 223 -28.97 25.02 -6.64
C GLU A 223 -28.27 25.68 -7.84
N GLU A 224 -28.21 27.01 -7.89
CA GLU A 224 -27.53 27.75 -8.97
C GLU A 224 -26.02 27.48 -8.99
N GLU A 225 -25.39 27.42 -7.82
CA GLU A 225 -23.95 27.15 -7.67
C GLU A 225 -23.62 25.69 -8.00
N LEU A 226 -24.48 24.76 -7.59
CA LEU A 226 -24.36 23.35 -7.91
C LEU A 226 -24.43 23.11 -9.42
N GLN A 227 -25.39 23.74 -10.11
CA GLN A 227 -25.51 23.62 -11.58
C GLN A 227 -24.29 24.20 -12.30
N GLU A 228 -23.74 25.31 -11.83
CA GLU A 228 -22.51 25.87 -12.40
C GLU A 228 -21.32 24.92 -12.20
N LYS A 229 -21.19 24.31 -11.01
CA LYS A 229 -20.15 23.33 -10.70
C LYS A 229 -20.28 22.05 -11.52
N ILE A 230 -21.49 21.53 -11.70
CA ILE A 230 -21.74 20.37 -12.56
C ILE A 230 -21.32 20.69 -14.00
N ARG A 231 -21.69 21.86 -14.54
CA ARG A 231 -21.29 22.25 -15.90
C ARG A 231 -19.77 22.38 -16.04
N GLU A 232 -19.10 23.01 -15.08
CA GLU A 232 -17.63 23.11 -15.05
C GLU A 232 -16.99 21.72 -15.03
N TYR A 233 -17.52 20.82 -14.20
CA TYR A 233 -17.07 19.44 -14.08
C TYR A 233 -17.24 18.67 -15.41
N ASP A 234 -18.38 18.76 -16.08
CA ASP A 234 -18.63 18.11 -17.38
C ASP A 234 -17.65 18.58 -18.48
N GLU A 235 -17.32 19.88 -18.49
CA GLU A 235 -16.35 20.46 -19.43
C GLU A 235 -14.93 19.95 -19.15
N GLU A 236 -14.55 19.84 -17.87
CA GLU A 236 -13.28 19.27 -17.43
C GLU A 236 -13.18 17.78 -17.76
N ASP A 237 -14.24 17.00 -17.56
CA ASP A 237 -14.32 15.58 -17.91
C ASP A 237 -14.14 15.34 -19.40
N THR A 238 -14.81 16.15 -20.22
CA THR A 238 -14.67 16.11 -21.68
C THR A 238 -13.21 16.40 -22.07
N MET A 239 -12.54 17.33 -21.38
CA MET A 239 -11.13 17.60 -21.62
C MET A 239 -10.28 16.37 -21.25
N LEU A 240 -10.44 15.84 -20.03
CA LEU A 240 -9.68 14.70 -19.53
C LEU A 240 -9.81 13.48 -20.44
N GLY A 241 -11.03 13.14 -20.87
CA GLY A 241 -11.28 12.01 -21.78
C GLY A 241 -10.58 12.11 -23.14
N ASN A 242 -10.14 13.31 -23.56
CA ASN A 242 -9.37 13.48 -24.80
C ASN A 242 -7.85 13.29 -24.62
N TYR A 243 -7.35 13.26 -23.38
CA TYR A 243 -5.91 13.25 -23.09
C TYR A 243 -5.46 12.09 -22.19
N ILE A 244 -6.38 11.50 -21.43
CA ILE A 244 -6.10 10.37 -20.57
C ILE A 244 -6.21 9.07 -21.37
N ASP A 245 -5.07 8.56 -21.82
CA ASP A 245 -4.98 7.21 -22.37
C ASP A 245 -4.71 6.19 -21.25
N HIS A 246 -3.89 6.56 -20.26
CA HIS A 246 -3.45 5.69 -19.17
C HIS A 246 -3.39 6.41 -17.83
N ILE A 247 -4.11 5.90 -16.85
CA ILE A 247 -4.07 6.35 -15.46
C ILE A 247 -3.30 5.33 -14.66
N TRP A 248 -2.34 5.82 -13.88
CA TRP A 248 -1.55 5.01 -12.98
C TRP A 248 -1.79 5.44 -11.54
N PHE A 249 -1.83 4.45 -10.66
CA PHE A 249 -1.75 4.67 -9.23
C PHE A 249 -0.43 4.13 -8.71
N ASP A 250 0.31 4.97 -8.00
CA ASP A 250 1.43 4.54 -7.19
C ASP A 250 0.88 4.18 -5.81
N VAL A 251 0.87 2.89 -5.47
CA VAL A 251 0.34 2.40 -4.20
C VAL A 251 1.49 2.08 -3.25
N TYR A 252 1.48 2.72 -2.08
CA TYR A 252 2.45 2.54 -1.02
C TYR A 252 1.83 1.75 0.14
N ILE A 253 2.40 0.61 0.49
CA ILE A 253 1.87 -0.29 1.52
C ILE A 253 2.92 -0.54 2.58
N THR A 254 2.54 -0.31 3.85
CA THR A 254 3.43 -0.50 5.00
C THR A 254 2.76 -1.28 6.12
N GLY A 255 3.57 -1.99 6.89
CA GLY A 255 3.14 -2.64 8.12
C GLY A 255 3.08 -1.65 9.28
N GLN A 256 2.02 -1.74 10.07
CA GLN A 256 1.88 -1.03 11.35
C GLN A 256 2.25 -1.97 12.48
N THR A 257 3.09 -1.49 13.40
CA THR A 257 3.43 -2.19 14.63
C THR A 257 2.64 -1.60 15.79
N THR A 258 2.21 -2.44 16.73
CA THR A 258 1.80 -1.94 18.04
C THR A 258 3.02 -1.29 18.68
N GLU A 259 3.08 0.04 18.68
CA GLU A 259 3.99 0.75 19.58
C GLU A 259 3.58 0.37 21.02
N GLU A 260 4.49 -0.23 21.78
CA GLU A 260 4.34 -0.31 23.23
C GLU A 260 4.39 1.14 23.76
N GLU A 261 3.23 1.69 24.15
CA GLU A 261 3.14 2.90 24.98
C GLU A 261 3.97 2.79 26.27
#